data_AF-A0A327VW81-F1
#
_entry.id   AF-A0A327VW81-F1
#
_cell.length_a   1.000
_cell.length_b   1.000
_cell.length_c   1.000
_cell.angle_alpha   90.00
_cell.angle_beta   90.00
_cell.angle_gamma   90.00
#
_symmetry.space_group_name_H-M   'P 1'
#
loop_
_entity.id
_entity.type
_entity.pdbx_description
1 polymer ?
#
loop_
_entity_poly.entity_id
_entity_poly.type
_entity_poly.pdbx_seq_one_letter_code
_entity_poly.pdbx_strand_id
1 'polypeptide(L)'
;MNKEQETIAKDIAQAISSLIEKLNAKVDAATVVKRTTLQAGVFDFVRFEYKDGDIYLYSTDDDFSDADMHLEGIAVPGALTTPADVASLAQVLHEHLYPIIAAYDQLPILDYKLVVYGEILVGQTRVHIPEYVHISTSKKQLLQRNIQTYLNERVTNGNHPTKELESFFLSRHLLDETLRGPLEMPVIKSVFDKIQQLNKANKDGLKQHRYHQIKALRSWAEKQFLPTYYDISSNLFQGTTYTLKAAHPAASASLLELLLYTTVMMIRYEPNYTRPVGVRFAEIAGELGNTSAATLLHSGTGAYAPLKTDVVAIKANDILAVVEIHILQETADAYAQALQYLTQLLQQEFPRSYAIKLKSKVKQLLDIKKLGKKDTQRFFANALQYPTLYPLLEAYARVAFAEKFEWYTDVEDELCTMPGTYAVFGLGLTDDTWFPLVRDYMKQVDSEHQSVQNQFTIAFTAKFGVHLPTIPTLVSCLLACQEMKPLKEFVAFEQPENLGQLLAALKEQPDYNVEHVIALIWGSKQKLATAAKKKDAPPALQQLLALAGK
;
A
#
# COMPACT_ATOMS: atom_id res chain seq x y z
N MET A 1 -19.37 -12.20 48.59
CA MET A 1 -18.73 -12.71 47.36
C MET A 1 -19.51 -13.92 46.90
N ASN A 2 -20.01 -13.94 45.65
CA ASN A 2 -20.81 -15.05 45.15
C ASN A 2 -19.88 -16.26 44.90
N LYS A 3 -20.16 -17.40 45.57
CA LYS A 3 -19.36 -18.63 45.50
C LYS A 3 -19.29 -19.18 44.07
N GLU A 4 -20.30 -18.91 43.26
CA GLU A 4 -20.41 -19.34 41.86
C GLU A 4 -19.43 -18.59 40.96
N GLN A 5 -19.33 -17.26 41.10
CA GLN A 5 -18.39 -16.42 40.36
C GLN A 5 -16.93 -16.76 40.71
N GLU A 6 -16.68 -17.07 41.98
CA GLU A 6 -15.36 -17.53 42.46
C GLU A 6 -14.94 -18.86 41.79
N THR A 7 -15.89 -19.78 41.57
CA THR A 7 -15.63 -21.02 40.84
C THR A 7 -15.29 -20.74 39.37
N ILE A 8 -16.11 -19.94 38.68
CA ILE A 8 -15.89 -19.62 37.26
C ILE A 8 -14.55 -18.90 37.05
N ALA A 9 -14.24 -17.92 37.90
CA ALA A 9 -12.99 -17.17 37.84
C ALA A 9 -11.76 -18.08 38.00
N LYS A 10 -11.80 -19.03 38.93
CA LYS A 10 -10.72 -20.02 39.12
C LYS A 10 -10.54 -20.92 37.92
N ASP A 11 -11.63 -21.39 37.33
CA ASP A 11 -11.58 -22.26 36.17
C ASP A 11 -10.97 -21.55 34.96
N ILE A 12 -11.40 -20.31 34.69
CA ILE A 12 -10.82 -19.49 33.61
C ILE A 12 -9.33 -19.21 33.89
N ALA A 13 -8.97 -18.82 35.11
CA ALA A 13 -7.59 -18.52 35.47
C ALA A 13 -6.68 -19.76 35.33
N GLN A 14 -7.17 -20.93 35.75
CA GLN A 14 -6.47 -22.21 35.59
C GLN A 14 -6.34 -22.59 34.11
N ALA A 15 -7.38 -22.37 33.31
CA ALA A 15 -7.37 -22.64 31.88
C ALA A 15 -6.31 -21.78 31.17
N ILE A 16 -6.21 -20.49 31.53
CA ILE A 16 -5.16 -19.58 31.04
C ILE A 16 -3.77 -20.05 31.49
N SER A 17 -3.61 -20.50 32.74
CA SER A 17 -2.35 -21.09 33.23
C SER A 17 -1.91 -22.25 32.33
N SER A 18 -2.82 -23.18 32.06
CA SER A 18 -2.54 -24.35 31.22
C SER A 18 -2.23 -23.99 29.76
N LEU A 19 -2.83 -22.93 29.21
CA LEU A 19 -2.42 -22.39 27.91
C LEU A 19 -0.97 -21.88 27.97
N ILE A 20 -0.61 -21.06 28.96
CA ILE A 20 0.75 -20.51 29.09
C ILE A 20 1.78 -21.63 29.25
N GLU A 21 1.48 -22.67 30.05
CA GLU A 21 2.32 -23.86 30.18
C GLU A 21 2.52 -24.59 28.84
N LYS A 22 1.43 -24.79 28.08
CA LYS A 22 1.47 -25.40 26.75
C LYS A 22 2.33 -24.58 25.79
N LEU A 23 2.18 -23.26 25.77
CA LEU A 23 2.98 -22.37 24.95
C LEU A 23 4.45 -22.42 25.35
N ASN A 24 4.74 -22.40 26.65
CA ASN A 24 6.11 -22.49 27.20
C ASN A 24 6.79 -23.82 26.87
N ALA A 25 6.03 -24.92 26.81
CA ALA A 25 6.55 -26.23 26.41
C ALA A 25 6.80 -26.34 24.89
N LYS A 26 5.99 -25.65 24.07
CA LYS A 26 6.05 -25.72 22.61
C LYS A 26 7.08 -24.77 21.99
N VAL A 27 7.31 -23.62 22.62
CA VAL A 27 8.15 -22.54 22.08
C VAL A 27 9.46 -22.45 22.84
N ASP A 28 10.59 -22.52 22.12
CA ASP A 28 11.91 -22.18 22.69
C ASP A 28 12.05 -20.65 22.84
N ALA A 29 11.32 -20.10 23.81
CA ALA A 29 11.26 -18.68 24.06
C ALA A 29 12.63 -18.10 24.41
N ALA A 30 13.49 -18.88 25.08
CA ALA A 30 14.85 -18.46 25.42
C ALA A 30 15.71 -18.20 24.18
N THR A 31 15.62 -19.04 23.16
CA THR A 31 16.31 -18.81 21.88
C THR A 31 15.68 -17.66 21.09
N VAL A 32 14.35 -17.53 21.11
CA VAL A 32 13.64 -16.43 20.42
C VAL A 32 14.09 -15.07 20.94
N VAL A 33 14.02 -14.84 22.26
CA VAL A 33 14.36 -13.53 22.85
C VAL A 33 15.85 -13.20 22.74
N LYS A 34 16.75 -14.20 22.61
CA LYS A 34 18.19 -13.97 22.42
C LYS A 34 18.53 -13.32 21.07
N ARG A 35 17.61 -13.31 20.10
CA ARG A 35 17.83 -12.69 18.78
C ARG A 35 18.03 -11.18 18.86
N THR A 36 17.48 -10.52 19.87
CA THR A 36 17.64 -9.08 20.10
C THR A 36 17.36 -8.72 21.56
N THR A 37 18.11 -7.76 22.11
CA THR A 37 17.89 -7.24 23.48
C THR A 37 16.61 -6.39 23.60
N LEU A 38 15.97 -6.06 22.47
CA LEU A 38 14.73 -5.29 22.40
C LEU A 38 13.47 -6.15 22.58
N GLN A 39 13.59 -7.47 22.74
CA GLN A 39 12.47 -8.36 22.98
C GLN A 39 12.50 -8.86 24.43
N ALA A 40 11.46 -8.57 25.23
CA ALA A 40 11.40 -8.99 26.63
C ALA A 40 10.59 -10.28 26.84
N GLY A 41 9.80 -10.70 25.85
CA GLY A 41 9.18 -12.02 25.78
C GLY A 41 8.55 -12.34 24.43
N VAL A 42 7.77 -13.42 24.35
CA VAL A 42 7.19 -13.91 23.10
C VAL A 42 5.71 -13.57 22.96
N PHE A 43 4.92 -13.79 24.01
CA PHE A 43 3.47 -13.59 24.01
C PHE A 43 3.08 -12.41 24.88
N ASP A 44 2.26 -11.51 24.34
CA ASP A 44 1.75 -10.30 24.99
C ASP A 44 0.21 -10.25 25.05
N PHE A 45 -0.47 -11.32 24.60
CA PHE A 45 -1.92 -11.39 24.54
C PHE A 45 -2.46 -12.79 24.87
N VAL A 46 -3.62 -12.82 25.54
CA VAL A 46 -4.48 -14.01 25.69
C VAL A 46 -5.93 -13.56 25.52
N ARG A 47 -6.70 -14.29 24.72
CA ARG A 47 -8.16 -14.18 24.68
C ARG A 47 -8.81 -15.47 25.16
N PHE A 48 -9.93 -15.34 25.86
CA PHE A 48 -10.80 -16.48 26.15
C PHE A 48 -12.26 -16.23 25.76
N GLU A 49 -12.96 -17.27 25.34
CA GLU A 49 -14.43 -17.30 25.26
C GLU A 49 -14.95 -18.30 26.31
N TYR A 50 -15.94 -17.90 27.12
CA TYR A 50 -16.55 -18.74 28.14
C TYR A 50 -18.05 -18.94 27.88
N LYS A 51 -18.51 -20.19 28.02
CA LYS A 51 -19.93 -20.55 27.98
C LYS A 51 -20.21 -21.74 28.89
N ASP A 52 -20.90 -21.52 30.01
CA ASP A 52 -21.43 -22.59 30.88
C ASP A 52 -20.42 -23.71 31.21
N GLY A 53 -19.15 -23.36 31.42
CA GLY A 53 -18.06 -24.30 31.71
C GLY A 53 -17.13 -24.56 30.52
N ASP A 54 -17.58 -24.37 29.28
CA ASP A 54 -16.70 -24.41 28.11
C ASP A 54 -15.80 -23.16 28.06
N ILE A 55 -14.49 -23.38 27.93
CA ILE A 55 -13.48 -22.33 27.84
C ILE A 55 -12.64 -22.54 26.58
N TYR A 56 -12.73 -21.62 25.63
CA TYR A 56 -11.88 -21.58 24.43
C TYR A 56 -10.81 -20.51 24.62
N LEU A 57 -9.56 -20.83 24.27
CA LEU A 57 -8.39 -20.00 24.54
C LEU A 57 -7.61 -19.73 23.26
N TYR A 58 -7.14 -18.49 23.14
CA TYR A 58 -6.41 -17.99 21.98
C TYR A 58 -5.20 -17.18 22.45
N SER A 59 -4.07 -17.35 21.79
CA SER A 59 -2.84 -16.57 21.99
C SER A 59 -2.72 -15.38 21.02
N THR A 60 -3.71 -15.21 20.14
CA THR A 60 -3.79 -14.11 19.16
C THR A 60 -5.22 -13.58 19.06
N ASP A 61 -5.35 -12.32 18.67
CA ASP A 61 -6.64 -11.63 18.43
C ASP A 61 -7.17 -11.88 17.01
N ASP A 62 -7.07 -13.12 16.52
CA ASP A 62 -7.49 -13.51 15.17
C ASP A 62 -8.77 -14.35 15.22
N ASP A 63 -9.87 -13.76 14.77
CA ASP A 63 -11.20 -14.39 14.72
C ASP A 63 -11.31 -15.53 13.70
N PHE A 64 -10.35 -15.66 12.78
CA PHE A 64 -10.34 -16.71 11.76
C PHE A 64 -9.57 -17.96 12.19
N SER A 65 -8.97 -17.95 13.38
CA SER A 65 -8.17 -19.06 13.91
C SER A 65 -8.98 -19.99 14.81
N ASP A 66 -8.67 -21.29 14.75
CA ASP A 66 -9.16 -22.26 15.74
C ASP A 66 -8.56 -21.93 17.11
N ALA A 67 -9.29 -22.27 18.18
CA ALA A 67 -8.80 -22.10 19.53
C ALA A 67 -7.48 -22.88 19.74
N ASP A 68 -6.47 -22.21 20.32
CA ASP A 68 -5.21 -22.83 20.72
C ASP A 68 -5.45 -23.95 21.75
N MET A 69 -6.50 -23.80 22.56
CA MET A 69 -6.90 -24.79 23.55
C MET A 69 -8.40 -24.68 23.85
N HIS A 70 -9.04 -25.82 24.11
CA HIS A 70 -10.38 -25.91 24.67
C HIS A 70 -10.30 -26.73 25.96
N LEU A 71 -11.00 -26.27 26.99
CA LEU A 71 -11.12 -26.94 28.27
C LEU A 71 -12.58 -26.92 28.73
N GLU A 72 -12.99 -27.99 29.39
CA GLU A 72 -14.26 -28.10 30.10
C GLU A 72 -14.02 -27.85 31.59
N GLY A 73 -14.44 -26.69 32.07
CA GLY A 73 -14.49 -26.32 33.48
C GLY A 73 -15.79 -26.76 34.16
N ILE A 74 -16.03 -26.24 35.36
CA ILE A 74 -17.24 -26.50 36.12
C ILE A 74 -18.37 -25.65 35.55
N ALA A 75 -19.39 -26.31 35.00
CA ALA A 75 -20.62 -25.65 34.60
C ALA A 75 -21.35 -25.12 35.84
N VAL A 76 -21.62 -23.81 35.87
CA VAL A 76 -22.41 -23.17 36.93
C VAL A 76 -23.62 -22.44 36.30
N PRO A 77 -24.66 -23.17 35.85
CA PRO A 77 -25.76 -22.58 35.11
C PRO A 77 -26.49 -21.51 35.93
N GLY A 78 -26.78 -20.37 35.30
CA GLY A 78 -27.49 -19.26 35.95
C GLY A 78 -26.62 -18.33 36.81
N ALA A 79 -25.31 -18.57 36.89
CA ALA A 79 -24.39 -17.70 37.62
C ALA A 79 -24.07 -16.38 36.90
N LEU A 80 -24.17 -16.36 35.56
CA LEU A 80 -23.90 -15.19 34.71
C LEU A 80 -25.11 -14.96 33.80
N THR A 81 -26.02 -14.07 34.20
CA THR A 81 -27.29 -13.83 33.47
C THR A 81 -27.43 -12.39 32.96
N THR A 82 -26.60 -11.49 33.47
CA THR A 82 -26.62 -10.07 33.12
C THR A 82 -25.20 -9.53 32.87
N PRO A 83 -25.05 -8.43 32.11
CA PRO A 83 -23.76 -7.75 31.99
C PRO A 83 -23.15 -7.29 33.33
N ALA A 84 -23.98 -7.03 34.34
CA ALA A 84 -23.51 -6.68 35.68
C ALA A 84 -22.81 -7.87 36.37
N ASP A 85 -23.28 -9.10 36.14
CA ASP A 85 -22.64 -10.31 36.66
C ASP A 85 -21.25 -10.49 36.05
N VAL A 86 -21.10 -10.21 34.75
CA VAL A 86 -19.82 -10.27 34.03
C VAL A 86 -18.83 -9.23 34.56
N ALA A 87 -19.29 -8.01 34.83
CA ALA A 87 -18.45 -6.96 35.43
C ALA A 87 -17.97 -7.34 36.85
N SER A 88 -18.81 -8.00 37.65
CA SER A 88 -18.44 -8.51 38.98
C SER A 88 -17.44 -9.67 38.88
N LEU A 89 -17.64 -10.59 37.95
CA LEU A 89 -16.71 -11.70 37.67
C LEU A 89 -15.31 -11.17 37.31
N ALA A 90 -15.22 -10.08 36.54
CA ALA A 90 -13.95 -9.49 36.12
C ALA A 90 -13.02 -9.19 37.29
N GLN A 91 -13.54 -8.57 38.36
CA GLN A 91 -12.75 -8.22 39.53
C GLN A 91 -12.16 -9.46 40.21
N VAL A 92 -12.98 -10.51 40.37
CA VAL A 92 -12.57 -11.77 40.97
C VAL A 92 -11.55 -12.50 40.08
N LEU A 93 -11.79 -12.52 38.77
CA LEU A 93 -10.87 -13.13 37.81
C LEU A 93 -9.50 -12.44 37.84
N HIS A 94 -9.44 -11.11 37.89
CA HIS A 94 -8.18 -10.36 37.95
C HIS A 94 -7.35 -10.74 39.19
N GLU A 95 -7.98 -10.98 40.33
CA GLU A 95 -7.30 -11.45 41.56
C GLU A 95 -6.67 -12.84 41.39
N HIS A 96 -7.34 -13.77 40.69
CA HIS A 96 -6.81 -15.11 40.42
C HIS A 96 -5.75 -15.11 39.31
N LEU A 97 -5.85 -14.21 38.33
CA LEU A 97 -4.89 -14.11 37.23
C LEU A 97 -3.52 -13.59 37.66
N TYR A 98 -3.48 -12.65 38.61
CA TYR A 98 -2.22 -12.05 39.06
C TYR A 98 -1.16 -13.08 39.51
N PRO A 99 -1.40 -13.97 40.49
CA PRO A 99 -0.36 -14.89 40.95
C PRO A 99 0.06 -15.90 39.88
N ILE A 100 -0.86 -16.30 38.98
CA ILE A 100 -0.57 -17.22 37.87
C ILE A 100 0.37 -16.57 36.87
N ILE A 101 0.04 -15.38 36.41
CA ILE A 101 0.82 -14.68 35.37
C ILE A 101 2.15 -14.18 35.93
N ALA A 102 2.16 -13.67 37.17
CA ALA A 102 3.38 -13.18 37.82
C ALA A 102 4.44 -14.28 38.02
N ALA A 103 4.05 -15.55 38.07
CA ALA A 103 5.01 -16.66 38.12
C ALA A 103 5.91 -16.74 36.88
N TYR A 104 5.49 -16.15 35.76
CA TYR A 104 6.23 -16.12 34.49
C TYR A 104 7.04 -14.83 34.28
N ASP A 105 7.09 -13.93 35.26
CA ASP A 105 7.82 -12.65 35.17
C ASP A 105 9.32 -12.81 34.91
N GLN A 106 9.89 -13.95 35.31
CA GLN A 106 11.31 -14.27 35.10
C GLN A 106 11.54 -15.19 33.89
N LEU A 107 10.47 -15.66 33.24
CA LEU A 107 10.54 -16.56 32.10
C LEU A 107 10.39 -15.80 30.78
N PRO A 108 11.06 -16.20 29.69
CA PRO A 108 11.03 -15.48 28.41
C PRO A 108 9.73 -15.64 27.62
N ILE A 109 8.78 -16.45 28.11
CA ILE A 109 7.56 -16.79 27.38
C ILE A 109 6.59 -15.61 27.26
N LEU A 110 6.36 -14.87 28.36
CA LEU A 110 5.51 -13.68 28.36
C LEU A 110 6.34 -12.42 28.14
N ASP A 111 5.83 -11.45 27.37
CA ASP A 111 6.44 -10.13 27.25
C ASP A 111 6.33 -9.33 28.57
N TYR A 112 6.91 -8.13 28.61
CA TYR A 112 6.84 -7.27 29.78
C TYR A 112 5.40 -6.82 30.11
N LYS A 113 4.52 -6.83 29.11
CA LYS A 113 3.09 -6.53 29.19
C LYS A 113 2.31 -7.71 28.63
N LEU A 114 1.33 -8.21 29.39
CA LEU A 114 0.36 -9.20 28.93
C LEU A 114 -1.04 -8.61 29.06
N VAL A 115 -1.82 -8.63 27.98
CA VAL A 115 -3.24 -8.26 27.98
C VAL A 115 -4.08 -9.53 27.93
N VAL A 116 -5.02 -9.67 28.85
CA VAL A 116 -6.03 -10.73 28.83
C VAL A 116 -7.38 -10.12 28.51
N TYR A 117 -7.94 -10.58 27.39
CA TYR A 117 -9.26 -10.22 26.90
C TYR A 117 -10.22 -11.41 27.05
N GLY A 118 -11.51 -11.14 27.24
CA GLY A 118 -12.48 -12.21 27.45
C GLY A 118 -13.88 -11.88 26.98
N GLU A 119 -14.56 -12.90 26.47
CA GLU A 119 -15.98 -12.85 26.13
C GLU A 119 -16.75 -13.90 26.92
N ILE A 120 -17.86 -13.48 27.54
CA ILE A 120 -18.79 -14.38 28.24
C ILE A 120 -20.07 -14.46 27.40
N LEU A 121 -20.52 -15.68 27.08
CA LEU A 121 -21.84 -15.85 26.49
C LEU A 121 -22.91 -15.84 27.58
N VAL A 122 -23.78 -14.83 27.53
CA VAL A 122 -24.93 -14.67 28.41
C VAL A 122 -26.21 -14.85 27.57
N GLY A 123 -26.83 -16.03 27.66
CA GLY A 123 -27.94 -16.40 26.78
C GLY A 123 -27.50 -16.51 25.31
N GLN A 124 -27.94 -15.57 24.47
CA GLN A 124 -27.51 -15.45 23.05
C GLN A 124 -26.57 -14.27 22.80
N THR A 125 -26.19 -13.52 23.84
CA THR A 125 -25.41 -12.29 23.71
C THR A 125 -23.99 -12.51 24.23
N ARG A 126 -22.99 -12.10 23.45
CA ARG A 126 -21.60 -12.03 23.88
C ARG A 126 -21.38 -10.74 24.66
N VAL A 127 -20.85 -10.85 25.87
CA VAL A 127 -20.53 -9.71 26.73
C VAL A 127 -19.03 -9.70 26.97
N HIS A 128 -18.37 -8.60 26.58
CA HIS A 128 -16.94 -8.42 26.83
C HIS A 128 -16.67 -8.14 28.31
N ILE A 129 -15.64 -8.80 28.84
CA ILE A 129 -15.14 -8.52 30.18
C ILE A 129 -14.12 -7.37 30.12
N PRO A 130 -14.05 -6.49 31.14
CA PRO A 130 -12.95 -5.54 31.26
C PRO A 130 -11.58 -6.24 31.17
N GLU A 131 -10.72 -5.72 30.31
CA GLU A 131 -9.37 -6.25 30.08
C GLU A 131 -8.55 -6.29 31.37
N TYR A 132 -7.78 -7.36 31.54
CA TYR A 132 -6.74 -7.44 32.57
C TYR A 132 -5.39 -7.16 31.92
N VAL A 133 -4.63 -6.19 32.46
CA VAL A 133 -3.30 -5.84 31.97
C VAL A 133 -2.28 -6.14 33.07
N HIS A 134 -1.42 -7.12 32.83
CA HIS A 134 -0.28 -7.41 33.70
C HIS A 134 0.98 -6.72 33.19
N ILE A 135 1.71 -6.04 34.08
CA ILE A 135 3.00 -5.41 33.78
C ILE A 135 4.07 -5.99 34.69
N SER A 136 5.01 -6.72 34.10
CA SER A 136 6.20 -7.17 34.81
C SER A 136 7.17 -6.00 35.00
N THR A 137 7.28 -5.53 36.25
CA THR A 137 8.11 -4.36 36.58
C THR A 137 9.59 -4.60 36.28
N SER A 138 10.09 -5.82 36.54
CA SER A 138 11.49 -6.20 36.27
C SER A 138 11.80 -6.20 34.77
N LYS A 139 10.94 -6.83 33.96
CA LYS A 139 11.10 -6.86 32.49
C LYS A 139 10.98 -5.45 31.89
N LYS A 140 10.01 -4.65 32.35
CA LYS A 140 9.85 -3.27 31.91
C LYS A 140 11.12 -2.45 32.13
N GLN A 141 11.68 -2.49 33.33
CA GLN A 141 12.92 -1.75 33.66
C GLN A 141 14.12 -2.23 32.84
N LEU A 142 14.26 -3.55 32.65
CA LEU A 142 15.32 -4.12 31.82
C LEU A 142 15.18 -3.70 30.36
N LEU A 143 13.97 -3.78 29.81
CA LEU A 143 13.68 -3.40 28.42
C LEU A 143 13.92 -1.91 28.20
N GLN A 144 13.50 -1.04 29.12
CA GLN A 144 13.80 0.41 29.07
C GLN A 144 15.32 0.68 29.01
N ARG A 145 16.09 -0.02 29.85
CA ARG A 145 17.57 0.09 29.83
C ARG A 145 18.15 -0.39 28.50
N ASN A 146 17.68 -1.54 27.99
CA ASN A 146 18.14 -2.10 26.72
C ASN A 146 17.82 -1.17 25.53
N ILE A 147 16.63 -0.57 25.52
CA ILE A 147 16.24 0.44 24.53
C ILE A 147 17.18 1.63 24.60
N GLN A 148 17.46 2.16 25.79
CA GLN A 148 18.34 3.31 25.94
C GLN A 148 19.77 3.00 25.46
N THR A 149 20.30 1.84 25.81
CA THR A 149 21.61 1.37 25.33
C THR A 149 21.62 1.23 23.80
N TYR A 150 20.61 0.58 23.22
CA TYR A 150 20.51 0.42 21.77
C TYR A 150 20.41 1.77 21.04
N LEU A 151 19.57 2.68 21.53
CA LEU A 151 19.44 4.03 20.98
C LEU A 151 20.77 4.79 21.03
N ASN A 152 21.53 4.67 22.11
CA ASN A 152 22.82 5.35 22.23
C ASN A 152 23.88 4.75 21.31
N GLU A 153 24.05 3.43 21.32
CA GLU A 153 25.15 2.73 20.64
C GLU A 153 24.90 2.48 19.16
N ARG A 154 23.66 2.16 18.78
CA ARG A 154 23.31 1.68 17.43
C ARG A 154 22.61 2.72 16.58
N VAL A 155 21.86 3.63 17.20
CA VAL A 155 21.11 4.67 16.47
C VAL A 155 21.84 6.00 16.52
N THR A 156 21.94 6.63 17.70
CA THR A 156 22.45 7.99 17.87
C THR A 156 23.92 8.10 17.49
N ASN A 157 24.78 7.29 18.12
CA ASN A 157 26.23 7.25 17.84
C ASN A 157 26.61 6.14 16.84
N GLY A 158 25.62 5.42 16.31
CA GLY A 158 25.85 4.37 15.33
C GLY A 158 26.20 4.92 13.95
N ASN A 159 27.06 4.18 13.25
CA ASN A 159 27.50 4.48 11.87
C ASN A 159 27.29 3.30 10.91
N HIS A 160 26.59 2.25 11.35
CA HIS A 160 26.32 1.05 10.57
C HIS A 160 24.81 0.82 10.40
N PRO A 161 24.38 0.13 9.33
CA PRO A 161 23.00 -0.31 9.16
C PRO A 161 22.48 -1.08 10.38
N THR A 162 21.22 -0.85 10.73
CA THR A 162 20.51 -1.56 11.81
C THR A 162 19.83 -2.81 11.27
N LYS A 163 19.48 -3.78 12.12
CA LYS A 163 18.74 -4.97 11.65
C LYS A 163 17.25 -4.71 11.58
N GLU A 164 16.58 -5.38 10.65
CA GLU A 164 15.12 -5.28 10.46
C GLU A 164 14.36 -5.62 11.75
N LEU A 165 14.70 -6.74 12.40
CA LEU A 165 14.06 -7.19 13.63
C LEU A 165 14.13 -6.14 14.75
N GLU A 166 15.21 -5.38 14.82
CA GLU A 166 15.37 -4.32 15.81
C GLU A 166 14.43 -3.15 15.53
N SER A 167 14.18 -2.84 14.24
CA SER A 167 13.18 -1.82 13.86
C SER A 167 11.75 -2.28 14.11
N PHE A 168 11.44 -3.57 13.93
CA PHE A 168 10.14 -4.14 14.27
C PHE A 168 9.79 -3.89 15.76
N PHE A 169 10.71 -4.19 16.67
CA PHE A 169 10.51 -4.00 18.11
C PHE A 169 10.61 -2.53 18.51
N LEU A 170 11.67 -1.82 18.10
CA LEU A 170 11.89 -0.45 18.54
C LEU A 170 10.76 0.49 18.12
N SER A 171 10.21 0.31 16.91
CA SER A 171 9.11 1.17 16.43
C SER A 171 7.86 1.03 17.29
N ARG A 172 7.55 -0.18 17.78
CA ARG A 172 6.46 -0.43 18.73
C ARG A 172 6.76 0.17 20.09
N HIS A 173 7.96 -0.07 20.60
CA HIS A 173 8.38 0.40 21.93
C HIS A 173 8.40 1.91 22.05
N LEU A 174 8.76 2.63 20.98
CA LEU A 174 8.76 4.09 20.95
C LEU A 174 7.35 4.70 20.97
N LEU A 175 6.33 3.92 20.60
CA LEU A 175 4.91 4.31 20.57
C LEU A 175 4.12 3.68 21.72
N ASP A 176 4.79 3.03 22.68
CA ASP A 176 4.16 2.42 23.84
C ASP A 176 4.30 3.33 25.07
N GLU A 177 3.22 4.06 25.38
CA GLU A 177 3.18 4.96 26.54
C GLU A 177 3.34 4.23 27.87
N THR A 178 2.91 2.96 27.94
CA THR A 178 3.09 2.15 29.15
C THR A 178 4.56 1.82 29.39
N LEU A 179 5.38 1.80 28.32
CA LEU A 179 6.82 1.55 28.39
C LEU A 179 7.64 2.84 28.52
N ARG A 180 7.29 3.90 27.79
CA ARG A 180 8.12 5.10 27.63
C ARG A 180 7.58 6.34 28.35
N GLY A 181 6.32 6.33 28.77
CA GLY A 181 5.61 7.54 29.18
C GLY A 181 5.07 8.32 27.98
N PRO A 182 4.71 9.60 28.15
CA PRO A 182 4.09 10.42 27.11
C PRO A 182 4.89 10.43 25.80
N LEU A 183 4.18 10.39 24.66
CA LEU A 183 4.80 10.39 23.35
C LEU A 183 5.24 11.79 22.92
N GLU A 184 6.51 11.91 22.53
CA GLU A 184 7.13 13.14 22.06
C GLU A 184 7.51 13.01 20.57
N MET A 185 6.72 13.63 19.69
CA MET A 185 6.93 13.53 18.24
C MET A 185 8.37 13.83 17.81
N PRO A 186 9.03 14.92 18.26
CA PRO A 186 10.38 15.24 17.82
C PRO A 186 11.40 14.12 18.13
N VAL A 187 11.23 13.44 19.26
CA VAL A 187 12.10 12.32 19.66
C VAL A 187 11.87 11.11 18.77
N ILE A 188 10.61 10.70 18.59
CA ILE A 188 10.25 9.55 17.74
C ILE A 188 10.76 9.77 16.31
N LYS A 189 10.48 10.95 15.74
CA LYS A 189 10.93 11.33 14.40
C LYS A 189 12.45 11.29 14.28
N SER A 190 13.18 11.84 15.26
CA SER A 190 14.66 11.85 15.21
C SER A 190 15.25 10.44 15.16
N VAL A 191 14.67 9.49 15.90
CA VAL A 191 15.10 8.08 15.90
C VAL A 191 14.78 7.41 14.56
N PHE A 192 13.56 7.59 14.04
CA PHE A 192 13.16 7.00 12.77
C PHE A 192 13.98 7.54 11.60
N ASP A 193 14.19 8.85 11.54
CA ASP A 193 15.01 9.50 10.52
C ASP A 193 16.46 9.00 10.59
N LYS A 194 17.03 8.84 11.79
CA LYS A 194 18.39 8.30 11.96
C LYS A 194 18.49 6.85 11.48
N ILE A 195 17.51 6.00 11.80
CA ILE A 195 17.44 4.62 11.28
C ILE A 195 17.36 4.64 9.76
N GLN A 196 16.50 5.47 9.16
CA GLN A 196 16.42 5.58 7.71
C GLN A 196 17.75 6.04 7.10
N GLN A 197 18.42 7.02 7.71
CA GLN A 197 19.72 7.51 7.28
C GLN A 197 20.80 6.41 7.31
N LEU A 198 20.85 5.60 8.36
CA LEU A 198 21.82 4.50 8.51
C LEU A 198 21.63 3.40 7.46
N ASN A 199 20.40 3.21 6.99
CA ASN A 199 20.05 2.14 6.05
C ASN A 199 19.89 2.62 4.59
N LYS A 200 20.16 3.91 4.30
CA LYS A 200 19.92 4.52 2.97
C LYS A 200 20.62 3.82 1.80
N ALA A 201 21.73 3.13 2.05
CA ALA A 201 22.52 2.47 1.01
C ALA A 201 21.85 1.18 0.49
N ASN A 202 21.04 0.51 1.31
CA ASN A 202 20.29 -0.70 0.92
C ASN A 202 18.82 -0.34 0.75
N LYS A 203 18.38 -0.14 -0.50
CA LYS A 203 17.00 0.31 -0.81
C LYS A 203 15.94 -0.68 -0.32
N ASP A 204 16.15 -1.98 -0.51
CA ASP A 204 15.16 -2.99 -0.10
C ASP A 204 15.12 -3.15 1.42
N GLY A 205 16.27 -3.12 2.08
CA GLY A 205 16.34 -3.08 3.55
C GLY A 205 15.65 -1.83 4.12
N LEU A 206 15.90 -0.65 3.53
CA LEU A 206 15.26 0.60 3.93
C LEU A 206 13.73 0.53 3.82
N LYS A 207 13.19 -0.10 2.76
CA LYS A 207 11.75 -0.33 2.63
C LYS A 207 11.19 -1.14 3.80
N GLN A 208 11.88 -2.20 4.24
CA GLN A 208 11.45 -2.98 5.41
C GLN A 208 11.50 -2.18 6.71
N HIS A 209 12.53 -1.34 6.92
CA HIS A 209 12.58 -0.44 8.07
C HIS A 209 11.40 0.54 8.09
N ARG A 210 11.10 1.17 6.94
CA ARG A 210 9.96 2.08 6.79
C ARG A 210 8.63 1.36 7.02
N TYR A 211 8.46 0.16 6.50
CA TYR A 211 7.29 -0.67 6.73
C TYR A 211 7.02 -0.88 8.23
N HIS A 212 8.03 -1.26 9.01
CA HIS A 212 7.86 -1.47 10.46
C HIS A 212 7.52 -0.17 11.21
N GLN A 213 8.13 0.96 10.81
CA GLN A 213 7.84 2.28 11.37
C GLN A 213 6.39 2.70 11.07
N ILE A 214 5.97 2.61 9.81
CA ILE A 214 4.64 2.98 9.35
C ILE A 214 3.58 2.10 9.99
N LYS A 215 3.82 0.78 10.06
CA LYS A 215 2.91 -0.15 10.71
C LYS A 215 2.70 0.18 12.19
N ALA A 216 3.77 0.53 12.91
CA ALA A 216 3.67 0.92 14.31
C ALA A 216 2.94 2.27 14.47
N LEU A 217 3.28 3.27 13.67
CA LEU A 217 2.62 4.59 13.65
C LEU A 217 1.13 4.49 13.35
N ARG A 218 0.77 3.73 12.31
CA ARG A 218 -0.61 3.49 11.91
C ARG A 218 -1.37 2.74 13.00
N SER A 219 -0.77 1.70 13.59
CA SER A 219 -1.39 0.96 14.69
C SER A 219 -1.62 1.85 15.91
N TRP A 220 -0.69 2.74 16.25
CA TRP A 220 -0.89 3.73 17.30
C TRP A 220 -2.05 4.68 16.96
N ALA A 221 -2.07 5.21 15.74
CA ALA A 221 -3.13 6.12 15.29
C ALA A 221 -4.51 5.45 15.37
N GLU A 222 -4.67 4.26 14.79
CA GLU A 222 -5.95 3.56 14.67
C GLU A 222 -6.42 2.93 15.99
N LYS A 223 -5.51 2.39 16.81
CA LYS A 223 -5.91 1.63 18.02
C LYS A 223 -5.87 2.45 19.31
N GLN A 224 -5.14 3.56 19.35
CA GLN A 224 -4.96 4.34 20.59
C GLN A 224 -5.41 5.79 20.42
N PHE A 225 -4.87 6.50 19.42
CA PHE A 225 -5.14 7.93 19.26
C PHE A 225 -6.58 8.20 18.81
N LEU A 226 -6.99 7.67 17.65
CA LEU A 226 -8.29 7.96 17.06
C LEU A 226 -9.48 7.54 17.94
N PRO A 227 -9.49 6.34 18.58
CA PRO A 227 -10.58 5.94 19.46
C PRO A 227 -10.78 6.87 20.67
N THR A 228 -9.78 7.66 21.05
CA THR A 228 -9.91 8.66 22.13
C THR A 228 -10.84 9.80 21.74
N TYR A 229 -10.89 10.18 20.46
CA TYR A 229 -11.62 11.36 19.99
C TYR A 229 -12.82 11.03 19.08
N TYR A 230 -12.80 9.88 18.41
CA TYR A 230 -13.81 9.50 17.42
C TYR A 230 -14.48 8.18 17.77
N ASP A 231 -15.76 8.08 17.44
CA ASP A 231 -16.44 6.82 17.24
C ASP A 231 -16.10 6.31 15.82
N ILE A 232 -15.61 5.08 15.75
CA ILE A 232 -15.08 4.49 14.52
C ILE A 232 -15.98 3.34 14.09
N SER A 233 -16.47 3.40 12.86
CA SER A 233 -17.23 2.31 12.24
C SER A 233 -16.60 1.93 10.91
N SER A 234 -16.30 0.64 10.73
CA SER A 234 -15.81 0.11 9.46
C SER A 234 -16.93 -0.63 8.73
N ASN A 235 -17.04 -0.38 7.43
CA ASN A 235 -17.90 -1.15 6.54
C ASN A 235 -17.06 -1.59 5.34
N LEU A 236 -17.10 -2.89 5.02
CA LEU A 236 -16.38 -3.48 3.88
C LEU A 236 -16.65 -2.75 2.55
N PHE A 237 -17.82 -2.11 2.39
CA PHE A 237 -18.22 -1.42 1.16
C PHE A 237 -18.06 0.11 1.20
N GLN A 238 -18.04 0.73 2.38
CA GLN A 238 -18.04 2.20 2.53
C GLN A 238 -16.76 2.76 3.16
N GLY A 239 -15.81 1.89 3.51
CA GLY A 239 -14.59 2.28 4.22
C GLY A 239 -14.83 2.59 5.69
N THR A 240 -13.82 3.19 6.33
CA THR A 240 -13.88 3.58 7.75
C THR A 240 -14.46 4.99 7.88
N THR A 241 -15.51 5.11 8.68
CA THR A 241 -16.11 6.39 9.05
C THR A 241 -15.65 6.79 10.45
N TYR A 242 -15.27 8.06 10.60
CA TYR A 242 -14.85 8.67 11.86
C TYR A 242 -15.87 9.74 12.26
N THR A 243 -16.56 9.54 13.38
CA THR A 243 -17.51 10.52 13.92
C THR A 243 -16.94 11.13 15.18
N LEU A 244 -16.72 12.45 15.20
CA LEU A 244 -16.17 13.13 16.36
C LEU A 244 -17.11 12.97 17.56
N LYS A 245 -16.58 12.54 18.71
CA LYS A 245 -17.35 12.38 19.93
C LYS A 245 -17.82 13.73 20.44
N ALA A 246 -19.04 13.80 20.98
CA ALA A 246 -19.57 15.06 21.54
C ALA A 246 -18.75 15.58 22.73
N ALA A 247 -18.17 14.66 23.51
CA ALA A 247 -17.24 14.95 24.60
C ALA A 247 -15.94 14.18 24.37
N HIS A 248 -14.84 14.89 24.22
CA HIS A 248 -13.50 14.33 24.09
C HIS A 248 -12.50 15.23 24.83
N PRO A 249 -11.35 14.69 25.29
CA PRO A 249 -10.28 15.51 25.85
C PRO A 249 -9.66 16.42 24.78
N ALA A 250 -8.97 17.47 25.21
CA ALA A 250 -8.15 18.26 24.29
C ALA A 250 -6.94 17.42 23.83
N ALA A 251 -6.72 17.36 22.51
CA ALA A 251 -5.56 16.67 21.97
C ALA A 251 -4.28 17.47 22.24
N SER A 252 -3.20 16.80 22.63
CA SER A 252 -1.91 17.46 22.82
C SER A 252 -1.27 17.81 21.47
N ALA A 253 -0.51 18.90 21.44
CA ALA A 253 0.19 19.33 20.22
C ALA A 253 1.14 18.24 19.69
N SER A 254 1.90 17.58 20.56
CA SER A 254 2.83 16.50 20.20
C SER A 254 2.11 15.33 19.51
N LEU A 255 0.96 14.88 20.02
CA LEU A 255 0.23 13.76 19.41
C LEU A 255 -0.39 14.15 18.07
N LEU A 256 -0.88 15.39 17.92
CA LEU A 256 -1.36 15.89 16.63
C LEU A 256 -0.23 15.98 15.59
N GLU A 257 0.95 16.44 16.00
CA GLU A 257 2.14 16.43 15.15
C GLU A 257 2.59 15.01 14.79
N LEU A 258 2.48 14.06 15.72
CA LEU A 258 2.77 12.65 15.46
C LEU A 258 1.79 12.06 14.44
N LEU A 259 0.50 12.44 14.48
CA LEU A 259 -0.48 12.04 13.47
C LEU A 259 -0.16 12.62 12.09
N LEU A 260 0.30 13.88 12.01
CA LEU A 260 0.78 14.46 10.75
C LEU A 260 2.05 13.76 10.24
N TYR A 261 2.98 13.41 11.13
CA TYR A 261 4.16 12.63 10.75
C TYR A 261 3.78 11.24 10.22
N THR A 262 2.84 10.55 10.87
CA THR A 262 2.24 9.30 10.39
C THR A 262 1.66 9.46 8.99
N THR A 263 0.91 10.55 8.76
CA THR A 263 0.34 10.89 7.44
C THR A 263 1.42 10.98 6.37
N VAL A 264 2.49 11.75 6.62
CA VAL A 264 3.59 11.93 5.67
C VAL A 264 4.30 10.61 5.38
N MET A 265 4.58 9.81 6.41
CA MET A 265 5.23 8.51 6.27
C MET A 265 4.40 7.53 5.43
N MET A 266 3.09 7.44 5.69
CA MET A 266 2.18 6.61 4.90
C MET A 266 2.14 7.08 3.45
N ILE A 267 1.84 8.36 3.23
CA ILE A 267 1.67 8.90 1.87
C ILE A 267 2.91 8.76 0.99
N ARG A 268 4.10 8.87 1.59
CA ARG A 268 5.36 8.87 0.84
C ARG A 268 5.84 7.45 0.52
N TYR A 269 5.56 6.47 1.36
CA TYR A 269 6.23 5.17 1.29
C TYR A 269 5.28 3.96 1.18
N GLU A 270 3.98 4.13 1.41
CA GLU A 270 2.99 3.08 1.19
C GLU A 270 2.37 3.18 -0.22
N PRO A 271 1.76 2.09 -0.73
CA PRO A 271 1.05 2.11 -2.00
C PRO A 271 -0.03 3.19 -2.06
N ASN A 272 -0.32 3.70 -3.27
CA ASN A 272 -1.20 4.84 -3.48
C ASN A 272 -2.63 4.67 -2.91
N TYR A 273 -3.16 3.44 -2.85
CA TYR A 273 -4.49 3.18 -2.29
C TYR A 273 -4.60 3.55 -0.79
N THR A 274 -3.48 3.72 -0.08
CA THR A 274 -3.46 4.16 1.33
C THR A 274 -3.54 5.68 1.48
N ARG A 275 -3.31 6.45 0.40
CA ARG A 275 -3.28 7.92 0.41
C ARG A 275 -4.57 8.54 0.96
N PRO A 276 -5.79 8.09 0.62
CA PRO A 276 -7.01 8.64 1.20
C PRO A 276 -7.05 8.55 2.72
N VAL A 277 -6.56 7.44 3.30
CA VAL A 277 -6.46 7.27 4.77
C VAL A 277 -5.48 8.27 5.37
N GLY A 278 -4.30 8.44 4.75
CA GLY A 278 -3.34 9.44 5.18
C GLY A 278 -3.89 10.87 5.12
N VAL A 279 -4.53 11.25 4.01
CA VAL A 279 -5.19 12.55 3.87
C VAL A 279 -6.24 12.74 4.97
N ARG A 280 -7.05 11.72 5.26
CA ARG A 280 -8.03 11.77 6.34
C ARG A 280 -7.38 11.98 7.72
N PHE A 281 -6.22 11.39 7.99
CA PHE A 281 -5.49 11.63 9.24
C PHE A 281 -5.03 13.08 9.37
N ALA A 282 -4.58 13.72 8.29
CA ALA A 282 -4.26 15.14 8.31
C ALA A 282 -5.52 16.01 8.53
N GLU A 283 -6.64 15.68 7.91
CA GLU A 283 -7.92 16.37 8.16
C GLU A 283 -8.34 16.26 9.63
N ILE A 284 -8.28 15.05 10.20
CA ILE A 284 -8.57 14.81 11.63
C ILE A 284 -7.65 15.63 12.53
N ALA A 285 -6.36 15.72 12.22
CA ALA A 285 -5.46 16.59 12.98
C ALA A 285 -5.93 18.05 12.96
N GLY A 286 -6.40 18.54 11.81
CA GLY A 286 -6.98 19.88 11.66
C GLY A 286 -8.28 20.07 12.43
N GLU A 287 -9.19 19.09 12.37
CA GLU A 287 -10.46 19.06 13.14
C GLU A 287 -10.20 19.12 14.64
N LEU A 288 -9.12 18.48 15.11
CA LEU A 288 -8.67 18.51 16.51
C LEU A 288 -7.80 19.73 16.86
N GLY A 289 -7.66 20.71 15.96
CA GLY A 289 -7.04 22.00 16.23
C GLY A 289 -5.57 22.16 15.82
N ASN A 290 -5.00 21.23 15.06
CA ASN A 290 -3.64 21.41 14.53
C ASN A 290 -3.62 22.43 13.38
N THR A 291 -2.90 23.53 13.56
CA THR A 291 -2.83 24.61 12.56
C THR A 291 -1.96 24.26 11.34
N SER A 292 -1.02 23.33 11.47
CA SER A 292 -0.13 22.90 10.39
C SER A 292 -0.82 21.96 9.40
N ALA A 293 -1.89 21.29 9.81
CA ALA A 293 -2.68 20.38 8.96
C ALA A 293 -3.19 21.07 7.69
N ALA A 294 -3.75 22.27 7.82
CA ALA A 294 -4.25 23.05 6.68
C ALA A 294 -3.11 23.40 5.69
N THR A 295 -1.93 23.75 6.21
CA THR A 295 -0.75 24.03 5.37
C THR A 295 -0.28 22.77 4.64
N LEU A 296 -0.22 21.64 5.34
CA LEU A 296 0.17 20.35 4.78
C LEU A 296 -0.77 19.92 3.64
N LEU A 297 -2.09 20.03 3.84
CA LEU A 297 -3.09 19.70 2.82
C LEU A 297 -3.06 20.67 1.64
N HIS A 298 -2.83 21.96 1.88
CA HIS A 298 -2.81 22.97 0.83
C HIS A 298 -1.52 22.97 0.00
N SER A 299 -0.36 22.93 0.67
CA SER A 299 0.96 23.16 0.07
C SER A 299 1.86 21.92 0.02
N GLY A 300 1.39 20.78 0.52
CA GLY A 300 2.22 19.59 0.66
C GLY A 300 3.25 19.72 1.78
N THR A 301 4.27 18.87 1.77
CA THR A 301 5.34 18.86 2.79
C THR A 301 6.34 20.00 2.64
N GLY A 302 6.30 20.74 1.53
CA GLY A 302 7.30 21.75 1.18
C GLY A 302 8.63 21.18 0.66
N ALA A 303 8.73 19.86 0.45
CA ALA A 303 9.94 19.22 -0.09
C ALA A 303 10.29 19.65 -1.52
N TYR A 304 9.31 20.13 -2.29
CA TYR A 304 9.46 20.51 -3.69
C TYR A 304 9.25 22.02 -3.85
N ALA A 305 10.33 22.72 -4.21
CA ALA A 305 10.28 24.17 -4.40
C ALA A 305 9.38 24.53 -5.60
N PRO A 306 8.51 25.55 -5.48
CA PRO A 306 7.72 26.03 -6.61
C PRO A 306 8.62 26.68 -7.67
N LEU A 307 8.25 26.55 -8.94
CA LEU A 307 8.90 27.26 -10.04
C LEU A 307 8.00 28.41 -10.49
N LYS A 308 8.55 29.60 -10.68
CA LYS A 308 7.84 30.73 -11.29
C LYS A 308 8.80 31.51 -12.18
N THR A 309 8.48 31.57 -13.46
CA THR A 309 9.19 32.35 -14.49
C THR A 309 8.20 33.24 -15.23
N ASP A 310 8.68 33.98 -16.23
CA ASP A 310 7.81 34.84 -17.06
C ASP A 310 6.87 34.04 -17.98
N VAL A 311 7.16 32.75 -18.20
CA VAL A 311 6.45 31.88 -19.15
C VAL A 311 5.64 30.77 -18.47
N VAL A 312 6.01 30.34 -17.26
CA VAL A 312 5.31 29.27 -16.51
C VAL A 312 5.37 29.46 -15.00
N ALA A 313 4.32 29.03 -14.30
CA ALA A 313 4.32 28.87 -12.85
C ALA A 313 3.88 27.45 -12.46
N ILE A 314 4.64 26.78 -11.59
CA ILE A 314 4.44 25.38 -11.21
C ILE A 314 4.50 25.23 -9.69
N LYS A 315 3.57 24.45 -9.14
CA LYS A 315 3.56 24.04 -7.73
C LYS A 315 3.26 22.55 -7.64
N ALA A 316 3.97 21.84 -6.76
CA ALA A 316 3.74 20.43 -6.50
C ALA A 316 3.25 20.23 -5.07
N ASN A 317 2.24 19.39 -4.89
CA ASN A 317 1.72 18.95 -3.60
C ASN A 317 1.86 17.43 -3.52
N ASP A 318 2.81 16.95 -2.74
CA ASP A 318 3.14 15.53 -2.58
C ASP A 318 2.18 14.79 -1.64
N ILE A 319 1.38 15.53 -0.87
CA ILE A 319 0.32 14.97 -0.01
C ILE A 319 -0.88 14.57 -0.86
N LEU A 320 -1.32 15.46 -1.74
CA LEU A 320 -2.43 15.20 -2.66
C LEU A 320 -1.99 14.54 -3.97
N ALA A 321 -0.68 14.39 -4.20
CA ALA A 321 -0.10 13.96 -5.47
C ALA A 321 -0.63 14.76 -6.66
N VAL A 322 -0.54 16.08 -6.57
CA VAL A 322 -1.00 17.00 -7.62
C VAL A 322 0.12 17.95 -8.01
N VAL A 323 0.32 18.13 -9.31
CA VAL A 323 1.18 19.17 -9.87
C VAL A 323 0.31 20.21 -10.57
N GLU A 324 0.27 21.42 -10.02
CA GLU A 324 -0.39 22.56 -10.64
C GLU A 324 0.57 23.25 -11.62
N ILE A 325 0.20 23.29 -12.90
CA ILE A 325 0.99 23.93 -13.96
C ILE A 325 0.16 25.06 -14.57
N HIS A 326 0.68 26.27 -14.53
CA HIS A 326 0.11 27.44 -15.20
C HIS A 326 1.03 27.93 -16.31
N ILE A 327 0.64 27.65 -17.55
CA ILE A 327 1.29 28.16 -18.75
C ILE A 327 0.88 29.62 -18.93
N LEU A 328 1.80 30.55 -18.68
CA LEU A 328 1.56 32.01 -18.79
C LEU A 328 1.69 32.47 -20.24
N GLN A 329 2.64 31.88 -20.96
CA GLN A 329 2.89 32.11 -22.38
C GLN A 329 2.91 30.77 -23.12
N GLU A 330 2.15 30.67 -24.20
CA GLU A 330 2.01 29.45 -25.00
C GLU A 330 3.22 29.28 -25.95
N THR A 331 4.38 28.93 -25.37
CA THR A 331 5.67 28.82 -26.06
C THR A 331 6.33 27.47 -25.77
N ALA A 332 7.23 27.02 -26.66
CA ALA A 332 8.01 25.81 -26.44
C ALA A 332 8.79 25.85 -25.11
N ASP A 333 9.33 27.01 -24.75
CA ASP A 333 10.09 27.22 -23.51
C ASP A 333 9.24 26.99 -22.24
N ALA A 334 7.98 27.44 -22.22
CA ALA A 334 7.08 27.20 -21.08
C ALA A 334 6.87 25.69 -20.83
N TYR A 335 6.62 24.93 -21.91
CA TYR A 335 6.44 23.48 -21.84
C TYR A 335 7.75 22.74 -21.55
N ALA A 336 8.90 23.23 -22.05
CA ALA A 336 10.22 22.67 -21.73
C ALA A 336 10.49 22.72 -20.23
N GLN A 337 10.31 23.90 -19.61
CA GLN A 337 10.50 24.09 -18.18
C GLN A 337 9.55 23.20 -17.36
N ALA A 338 8.30 23.04 -17.81
CA ALA A 338 7.34 22.16 -17.15
C ALA A 338 7.72 20.68 -17.24
N LEU A 339 8.16 20.19 -18.40
CA LEU A 339 8.61 18.80 -18.58
C LEU A 339 9.87 18.51 -17.75
N GLN A 340 10.82 19.44 -17.72
CA GLN A 340 12.02 19.32 -16.90
C GLN A 340 11.68 19.26 -15.40
N TYR A 341 10.77 20.12 -14.94
CA TYR A 341 10.30 20.12 -13.55
C TYR A 341 9.61 18.80 -13.20
N LEU A 342 8.67 18.31 -14.03
CA LEU A 342 8.02 17.01 -13.82
C LEU A 342 9.02 15.84 -13.78
N THR A 343 10.00 15.84 -14.67
CA THR A 343 11.06 14.82 -14.69
C THR A 343 11.88 14.85 -13.40
N GLN A 344 12.26 16.06 -12.94
CA GLN A 344 12.99 16.24 -11.69
C GLN A 344 12.17 15.80 -10.47
N LEU A 345 10.87 16.11 -10.42
CA LEU A 345 9.98 15.67 -9.33
C LEU A 345 10.02 14.15 -9.18
N LEU A 346 9.82 13.41 -10.28
CA LEU A 346 9.80 11.94 -10.26
C LEU A 346 11.16 11.35 -9.88
N GLN A 347 12.26 12.00 -10.25
CA GLN A 347 13.61 11.61 -9.81
C GLN A 347 13.87 11.90 -8.32
N GLN A 348 13.11 12.83 -7.73
CA GLN A 348 13.18 13.23 -6.32
C GLN A 348 12.08 12.56 -5.47
N GLU A 349 11.65 11.36 -5.83
CA GLU A 349 10.68 10.55 -5.09
C GLU A 349 9.30 11.23 -4.90
N PHE A 350 8.89 12.13 -5.80
CA PHE A 350 7.50 12.60 -5.84
C PHE A 350 6.57 11.40 -6.12
N PRO A 351 5.34 11.37 -5.56
CA PRO A 351 4.39 10.30 -5.84
C PRO A 351 4.25 10.00 -7.33
N ARG A 352 4.41 8.72 -7.68
CA ARG A 352 4.33 8.30 -9.08
C ARG A 352 2.92 8.24 -9.59
N SER A 353 1.96 7.83 -8.77
CA SER A 353 0.55 8.13 -9.02
C SER A 353 0.27 9.60 -8.71
N TYR A 354 -0.09 10.41 -9.72
CA TYR A 354 -0.39 11.84 -9.55
C TYR A 354 -1.31 12.39 -10.64
N ALA A 355 -1.79 13.62 -10.46
CA ALA A 355 -2.53 14.36 -11.47
C ALA A 355 -1.86 15.69 -11.78
N ILE A 356 -2.04 16.18 -13.01
CA ILE A 356 -1.70 17.55 -13.38
C ILE A 356 -2.97 18.38 -13.38
N LYS A 357 -2.97 19.51 -12.66
CA LYS A 357 -3.98 20.56 -12.80
C LYS A 357 -3.42 21.65 -13.71
N LEU A 358 -3.99 21.81 -14.89
CA LEU A 358 -3.43 22.64 -15.95
C LEU A 358 -4.24 23.91 -16.18
N LYS A 359 -3.60 25.07 -15.99
CA LYS A 359 -4.09 26.36 -16.49
C LYS A 359 -3.31 26.72 -17.76
N SER A 360 -3.97 26.69 -18.91
CA SER A 360 -3.41 27.04 -20.22
C SER A 360 -4.52 27.59 -21.11
N LYS A 361 -4.17 28.47 -22.05
CA LYS A 361 -5.11 29.05 -23.03
C LYS A 361 -5.43 28.05 -24.14
N VAL A 362 -4.51 27.12 -24.41
CA VAL A 362 -4.65 26.11 -25.46
C VAL A 362 -5.30 24.84 -24.91
N LYS A 363 -6.19 24.24 -25.71
CA LYS A 363 -6.99 23.07 -25.34
C LYS A 363 -6.81 21.90 -26.30
N GLN A 364 -5.57 21.61 -26.70
CA GLN A 364 -5.30 20.43 -27.53
C GLN A 364 -5.59 19.15 -26.74
N LEU A 365 -6.00 18.12 -27.46
CA LEU A 365 -6.12 16.76 -26.97
C LEU A 365 -5.43 15.84 -27.98
N LEU A 366 -4.98 14.68 -27.54
CA LEU A 366 -4.47 13.67 -28.46
C LEU A 366 -5.60 13.18 -29.35
N ASP A 367 -5.31 12.95 -30.64
CA ASP A 367 -6.26 12.38 -31.59
C ASP A 367 -6.39 10.85 -31.41
N ILE A 368 -6.77 10.45 -30.20
CA ILE A 368 -7.02 9.07 -29.80
C ILE A 368 -8.33 9.06 -29.02
N LYS A 369 -9.23 8.17 -29.41
CA LYS A 369 -10.55 8.04 -28.79
C LYS A 369 -10.41 7.49 -27.36
N LYS A 370 -11.37 7.84 -26.49
CA LYS A 370 -11.50 7.30 -25.12
C LYS A 370 -10.22 7.36 -24.26
N LEU A 371 -9.51 8.49 -24.24
CA LEU A 371 -8.36 8.72 -23.35
C LEU A 371 -8.66 9.56 -22.09
N GLY A 372 -9.95 9.84 -21.84
CA GLY A 372 -10.35 10.95 -20.95
C GLY A 372 -10.11 12.30 -21.61
N LYS A 373 -10.65 13.37 -21.02
CA LYS A 373 -10.45 14.76 -21.48
C LYS A 373 -10.01 15.63 -20.30
N LYS A 374 -8.94 15.19 -19.64
CA LYS A 374 -8.45 15.77 -18.39
C LYS A 374 -7.22 16.65 -18.61
N ASP A 375 -6.87 17.39 -17.57
CA ASP A 375 -5.79 18.37 -17.59
C ASP A 375 -4.43 17.75 -17.86
N THR A 376 -4.17 16.54 -17.34
CA THR A 376 -2.95 15.78 -17.60
C THR A 376 -2.78 15.48 -19.09
N GLN A 377 -3.81 14.93 -19.74
CA GLN A 377 -3.77 14.67 -21.18
C GLN A 377 -3.55 15.97 -21.99
N ARG A 378 -4.28 17.04 -21.63
CA ARG A 378 -4.16 18.35 -22.29
C ARG A 378 -2.75 18.91 -22.21
N PHE A 379 -2.07 18.75 -21.07
CA PHE A 379 -0.69 19.20 -20.91
C PHE A 379 0.25 18.55 -21.94
N PHE A 380 0.21 17.22 -22.05
CA PHE A 380 1.05 16.50 -23.01
C PHE A 380 0.66 16.80 -24.46
N ALA A 381 -0.63 16.87 -24.78
CA ALA A 381 -1.13 17.22 -26.10
C ALA A 381 -0.68 18.62 -26.55
N ASN A 382 -0.66 19.60 -25.64
CA ASN A 382 -0.15 20.93 -25.91
C ASN A 382 1.37 20.92 -26.10
N ALA A 383 2.13 20.21 -25.27
CA ALA A 383 3.59 20.11 -25.39
C ALA A 383 4.04 19.47 -26.71
N LEU A 384 3.27 18.50 -27.21
CA LEU A 384 3.52 17.82 -28.50
C LEU A 384 3.36 18.71 -29.72
N GLN A 385 2.80 19.92 -29.58
CA GLN A 385 2.75 20.89 -30.69
C GLN A 385 4.13 21.47 -31.03
N TYR A 386 5.16 21.21 -30.22
CA TYR A 386 6.51 21.72 -30.40
C TYR A 386 7.50 20.56 -30.62
N PRO A 387 7.88 20.24 -31.87
CA PRO A 387 8.80 19.15 -32.18
C PRO A 387 10.16 19.23 -31.46
N THR A 388 10.62 20.44 -31.13
CA THR A 388 11.83 20.68 -30.34
C THR A 388 11.77 20.09 -28.92
N LEU A 389 10.58 19.75 -28.42
CA LEU A 389 10.38 19.18 -27.08
C LEU A 389 10.32 17.66 -27.05
N TYR A 390 10.33 16.98 -28.20
CA TYR A 390 10.19 15.52 -28.25
C TYR A 390 11.24 14.77 -27.41
N PRO A 391 12.53 15.16 -27.39
CA PRO A 391 13.51 14.53 -26.51
C PRO A 391 13.18 14.70 -25.00
N LEU A 392 12.58 15.83 -24.60
CA LEU A 392 12.16 16.05 -23.21
C LEU A 392 10.93 15.21 -22.85
N LEU A 393 10.00 15.04 -23.80
CA LEU A 393 8.83 14.17 -23.63
C LEU A 393 9.25 12.70 -23.48
N GLU A 394 10.22 12.23 -24.27
CA GLU A 394 10.78 10.88 -24.12
C GLU A 394 11.48 10.72 -22.76
N ALA A 395 12.34 11.67 -22.39
CA ALA A 395 13.06 11.62 -21.12
C ALA A 395 12.09 11.56 -19.93
N TYR A 396 11.04 12.39 -19.95
CA TYR A 396 9.96 12.33 -18.98
C TYR A 396 9.26 10.95 -19.00
N ALA A 397 8.84 10.47 -20.17
CA ALA A 397 8.08 9.24 -20.30
C ALA A 397 8.85 8.05 -19.71
N ARG A 398 10.14 7.91 -20.04
CA ARG A 398 11.00 6.84 -19.53
C ARG A 398 11.16 6.87 -18.02
N VAL A 399 11.19 8.05 -17.40
CA VAL A 399 11.19 8.19 -15.94
C VAL A 399 9.82 7.84 -15.36
N ALA A 400 8.75 8.25 -16.01
CA ALA A 400 7.37 8.09 -15.54
C ALA A 400 6.91 6.63 -15.51
N PHE A 401 7.08 5.87 -16.60
CA PHE A 401 6.64 4.47 -16.68
C PHE A 401 7.62 3.45 -16.09
N ALA A 402 8.74 3.90 -15.49
CA ALA A 402 9.79 3.02 -14.97
C ALA A 402 9.31 2.08 -13.85
N GLU A 403 8.26 2.45 -13.12
CA GLU A 403 7.66 1.64 -12.07
C GLU A 403 6.24 1.22 -12.47
N LYS A 404 5.89 -0.02 -12.11
CA LYS A 404 4.59 -0.61 -12.41
C LYS A 404 3.56 -0.25 -11.34
N PHE A 405 2.28 -0.44 -11.66
CA PHE A 405 1.15 -0.28 -10.74
C PHE A 405 0.94 1.15 -10.22
N GLU A 406 1.30 2.15 -11.03
CA GLU A 406 1.12 3.57 -10.74
C GLU A 406 0.22 4.21 -11.80
N TRP A 407 -0.59 5.20 -11.40
CA TRP A 407 -1.72 5.70 -12.22
C TRP A 407 -1.83 7.22 -12.19
N TYR A 408 -2.20 7.83 -13.32
CA TYR A 408 -2.68 9.22 -13.27
C TYR A 408 -3.99 9.29 -12.47
N THR A 409 -4.08 10.21 -11.52
CA THR A 409 -5.18 10.26 -10.54
C THR A 409 -6.34 11.18 -10.92
N ASP A 410 -6.34 11.75 -12.14
CA ASP A 410 -7.44 12.55 -12.69
C ASP A 410 -8.39 11.78 -13.62
N VAL A 411 -8.09 10.50 -13.87
CA VAL A 411 -8.89 9.52 -14.61
C VAL A 411 -9.05 8.24 -13.79
N GLU A 412 -10.18 7.56 -13.96
CA GLU A 412 -10.54 6.33 -13.24
C GLU A 412 -11.14 5.31 -14.23
N ASP A 413 -11.45 4.10 -13.74
CA ASP A 413 -12.08 3.00 -14.48
C ASP A 413 -11.37 2.65 -15.81
N GLU A 414 -12.12 2.48 -16.90
CA GLU A 414 -11.61 2.12 -18.22
C GLU A 414 -10.59 3.13 -18.79
N LEU A 415 -10.57 4.36 -18.24
CA LEU A 415 -9.67 5.44 -18.65
C LEU A 415 -8.42 5.53 -17.78
N CYS A 416 -8.33 4.73 -16.71
CA CYS A 416 -7.16 4.61 -15.87
C CYS A 416 -5.93 4.35 -16.75
N THR A 417 -4.86 5.10 -16.51
CA THR A 417 -3.64 4.93 -17.29
C THR A 417 -2.39 5.38 -16.54
N MET A 418 -1.28 4.71 -16.79
CA MET A 418 -0.05 4.94 -16.07
C MET A 418 0.62 6.29 -16.43
N PRO A 419 1.43 6.86 -15.52
CA PRO A 419 2.27 8.00 -15.84
C PRO A 419 3.16 7.74 -17.06
N GLY A 420 3.19 8.70 -17.99
CA GLY A 420 3.97 8.62 -19.23
C GLY A 420 3.13 8.25 -20.46
N THR A 421 1.94 7.66 -20.29
CA THR A 421 1.12 7.17 -21.40
C THR A 421 0.84 8.23 -22.46
N TYR A 422 0.41 9.43 -22.06
CA TYR A 422 0.07 10.49 -23.01
C TYR A 422 1.29 10.99 -23.80
N ALA A 423 2.47 11.04 -23.18
CA ALA A 423 3.70 11.39 -23.87
C ALA A 423 4.11 10.31 -24.88
N VAL A 424 4.07 9.03 -24.47
CA VAL A 424 4.39 7.88 -25.35
C VAL A 424 3.42 7.81 -26.52
N PHE A 425 2.12 7.91 -26.25
CA PHE A 425 1.09 7.82 -27.30
C PHE A 425 1.19 8.97 -28.30
N GLY A 426 1.43 10.18 -27.80
CA GLY A 426 1.66 11.33 -28.65
C GLY A 426 2.88 11.19 -29.55
N LEU A 427 4.04 10.87 -28.97
CA LEU A 427 5.29 10.66 -29.71
C LEU A 427 5.16 9.48 -30.69
N GLY A 428 4.58 8.37 -30.25
CA GLY A 428 4.38 7.17 -31.06
C GLY A 428 3.47 7.38 -32.27
N LEU A 429 2.65 8.44 -32.27
CA LEU A 429 1.86 8.86 -33.42
C LEU A 429 2.56 9.92 -34.28
N THR A 430 3.80 10.32 -34.04
CA THR A 430 4.50 11.29 -34.89
C THR A 430 5.14 10.60 -36.10
N ASP A 431 6.18 9.80 -35.86
CA ASP A 431 6.94 9.04 -36.86
C ASP A 431 7.64 7.80 -36.23
N ASP A 432 8.40 7.07 -37.04
CA ASP A 432 9.03 5.79 -36.68
C ASP A 432 10.20 5.91 -35.68
N THR A 433 10.74 7.12 -35.47
CA THR A 433 11.79 7.39 -34.48
C THR A 433 11.38 6.93 -33.07
N TRP A 434 10.09 7.02 -32.75
CA TRP A 434 9.55 6.75 -31.40
C TRP A 434 8.99 5.34 -31.22
N PHE A 435 9.03 4.51 -32.26
CA PHE A 435 8.57 3.13 -32.18
C PHE A 435 9.27 2.31 -31.07
N PRO A 436 10.59 2.46 -30.81
CA PRO A 436 11.23 1.82 -29.66
C PRO A 436 10.60 2.22 -28.32
N LEU A 437 10.29 3.51 -28.12
CA LEU A 437 9.64 4.01 -26.90
C LEU A 437 8.26 3.37 -26.69
N VAL A 438 7.46 3.26 -27.76
CA VAL A 438 6.15 2.59 -27.71
C VAL A 438 6.30 1.13 -27.28
N ARG A 439 7.26 0.40 -27.86
CA ARG A 439 7.50 -1.01 -27.50
C ARG A 439 7.94 -1.17 -26.05
N ASP A 440 8.82 -0.30 -25.57
CA ASP A 440 9.28 -0.33 -24.18
C ASP A 440 8.12 -0.08 -23.21
N TYR A 441 7.28 0.92 -23.52
CA TYR A 441 6.09 1.23 -22.73
C TYR A 441 5.08 0.07 -22.73
N MET A 442 4.78 -0.55 -23.88
CA MET A 442 3.79 -1.64 -23.96
C MET A 442 4.18 -2.86 -23.12
N LYS A 443 5.48 -3.09 -22.88
CA LYS A 443 5.95 -4.15 -21.96
C LYS A 443 5.69 -3.85 -20.49
N GLN A 444 5.43 -2.59 -20.14
CA GLN A 444 5.13 -2.16 -18.77
C GLN A 444 3.63 -2.03 -18.51
N VAL A 445 2.80 -2.00 -19.57
CA VAL A 445 1.36 -1.89 -19.45
C VAL A 445 0.82 -3.05 -18.62
N ASP A 446 0.14 -2.70 -17.54
CA ASP A 446 -0.70 -3.61 -16.78
C ASP A 446 -2.07 -3.67 -17.46
N SER A 447 -2.24 -4.69 -18.30
CA SER A 447 -3.43 -4.83 -19.13
C SER A 447 -4.67 -5.26 -18.34
N GLU A 448 -4.51 -5.72 -17.09
CA GLU A 448 -5.64 -6.03 -16.19
C GLU A 448 -6.33 -4.77 -15.68
N HIS A 449 -5.57 -3.67 -15.50
CA HIS A 449 -6.07 -2.43 -14.90
C HIS A 449 -6.12 -1.24 -15.89
N GLN A 450 -5.52 -1.37 -17.07
CA GLN A 450 -5.50 -0.33 -18.11
C GLN A 450 -5.98 -0.87 -19.46
N SER A 451 -6.85 -0.13 -20.15
CA SER A 451 -7.38 -0.50 -21.48
C SER A 451 -7.09 0.51 -22.60
N VAL A 452 -6.55 1.69 -22.27
CA VAL A 452 -6.35 2.79 -23.24
C VAL A 452 -5.40 2.46 -24.38
N GLN A 453 -4.50 1.48 -24.20
CA GLN A 453 -3.61 0.95 -25.23
C GLN A 453 -4.38 0.38 -26.41
N ASN A 454 -5.60 -0.15 -26.22
CA ASN A 454 -6.45 -0.59 -27.31
C ASN A 454 -6.73 0.55 -28.30
N GLN A 455 -7.05 1.74 -27.78
CA GLN A 455 -7.39 2.89 -28.60
C GLN A 455 -6.16 3.48 -29.29
N PHE A 456 -5.01 3.45 -28.60
CA PHE A 456 -3.74 3.80 -29.22
C PHE A 456 -3.40 2.85 -30.38
N THR A 457 -3.54 1.53 -30.19
CA THR A 457 -3.28 0.54 -31.25
C THR A 457 -4.14 0.79 -32.47
N ILE A 458 -5.43 1.09 -32.28
CA ILE A 458 -6.34 1.46 -33.37
C ILE A 458 -5.84 2.72 -34.11
N ALA A 459 -5.49 3.77 -33.37
CA ALA A 459 -5.00 5.01 -33.96
C ALA A 459 -3.65 4.82 -34.70
N PHE A 460 -2.75 4.04 -34.11
CA PHE A 460 -1.45 3.70 -34.68
C PHE A 460 -1.60 2.92 -35.98
N THR A 461 -2.45 1.89 -36.00
CA THR A 461 -2.76 1.11 -37.20
C THR A 461 -3.41 1.98 -38.27
N ALA A 462 -4.36 2.85 -37.91
CA ALA A 462 -5.00 3.74 -38.87
C ALA A 462 -4.02 4.74 -39.50
N LYS A 463 -3.03 5.20 -38.73
CA LYS A 463 -2.03 6.18 -39.20
C LYS A 463 -0.93 5.56 -40.06
N PHE A 464 -0.33 4.46 -39.61
CA PHE A 464 0.85 3.89 -40.24
C PHE A 464 0.56 2.62 -41.05
N GLY A 465 -0.59 1.99 -40.87
CA GLY A 465 -0.93 0.72 -41.50
C GLY A 465 -0.08 -0.45 -41.00
N VAL A 466 -0.22 -1.59 -41.67
CA VAL A 466 0.51 -2.82 -41.36
C VAL A 466 1.53 -3.10 -42.47
N HIS A 467 2.80 -2.91 -42.17
CA HIS A 467 3.91 -3.19 -43.07
C HIS A 467 5.19 -3.49 -42.28
N LEU A 468 6.24 -3.98 -42.95
CA LEU A 468 7.49 -4.44 -42.31
C LEU A 468 8.01 -3.54 -41.16
N PRO A 469 8.24 -2.22 -41.34
CA PRO A 469 8.66 -1.33 -40.25
C PRO A 469 7.71 -1.23 -39.04
N THR A 470 6.39 -1.36 -39.22
CA THR A 470 5.41 -1.16 -38.14
C THR A 470 5.12 -2.43 -37.35
N ILE A 471 5.32 -3.60 -37.95
CA ILE A 471 4.97 -4.90 -37.36
C ILE A 471 5.58 -5.14 -35.98
N PRO A 472 6.89 -4.90 -35.71
CA PRO A 472 7.44 -5.11 -34.37
C PRO A 472 6.73 -4.29 -33.28
N THR A 473 6.32 -3.06 -33.62
CA THR A 473 5.59 -2.18 -32.72
C THR A 473 4.14 -2.63 -32.57
N LEU A 474 3.47 -2.99 -33.67
CA LEU A 474 2.12 -3.54 -33.63
C LEU A 474 2.04 -4.81 -32.78
N VAL A 475 3.01 -5.72 -32.89
CA VAL A 475 3.06 -6.93 -32.05
C VAL A 475 3.16 -6.57 -30.57
N SER A 476 4.03 -5.61 -30.21
CA SER A 476 4.13 -5.15 -28.82
C SER A 476 2.81 -4.52 -28.34
N CYS A 477 2.14 -3.77 -29.20
CA CYS A 477 0.83 -3.18 -28.90
C CYS A 477 -0.25 -4.26 -28.72
N LEU A 478 -0.31 -5.25 -29.63
CA LEU A 478 -1.28 -6.34 -29.59
C LEU A 478 -1.10 -7.21 -28.34
N LEU A 479 0.14 -7.49 -27.93
CA LEU A 479 0.42 -8.21 -26.68
C LEU A 479 -0.08 -7.48 -25.42
N ALA A 480 -0.20 -6.14 -25.47
CA ALA A 480 -0.70 -5.34 -24.37
C ALA A 480 -2.22 -5.09 -24.45
N CYS A 481 -2.86 -5.34 -25.59
CA CYS A 481 -4.28 -5.10 -25.78
C CYS A 481 -5.14 -6.18 -25.12
N GLN A 482 -6.36 -5.82 -24.73
CA GLN A 482 -7.37 -6.79 -24.26
C GLN A 482 -8.73 -6.47 -24.90
N GLU A 483 -9.54 -7.49 -25.17
CA GLU A 483 -10.93 -7.33 -25.64
C GLU A 483 -11.09 -6.47 -26.92
N MET A 484 -10.02 -6.25 -27.68
CA MET A 484 -10.05 -5.51 -28.93
C MET A 484 -10.56 -6.39 -30.06
N LYS A 485 -11.46 -5.86 -30.89
CA LYS A 485 -11.93 -6.56 -32.10
C LYS A 485 -10.90 -6.45 -33.23
N PRO A 486 -10.79 -7.47 -34.11
CA PRO A 486 -9.95 -7.37 -35.31
C PRO A 486 -10.23 -6.13 -36.15
N LEU A 487 -9.16 -5.45 -36.56
CA LEU A 487 -9.23 -4.27 -37.42
C LEU A 487 -9.25 -4.68 -38.90
N LYS A 488 -9.87 -3.87 -39.76
CA LYS A 488 -9.96 -4.18 -41.20
C LYS A 488 -8.58 -4.17 -41.85
N GLU A 489 -7.71 -3.29 -41.36
CA GLU A 489 -6.33 -3.08 -41.78
C GLU A 489 -5.45 -4.31 -41.50
N PHE A 490 -5.85 -5.16 -40.53
CA PHE A 490 -5.08 -6.36 -40.18
C PHE A 490 -5.10 -7.45 -41.26
N VAL A 491 -5.94 -7.32 -42.29
CA VAL A 491 -5.83 -8.16 -43.50
C VAL A 491 -4.43 -8.08 -44.13
N ALA A 492 -3.72 -6.95 -43.96
CA ALA A 492 -2.38 -6.78 -44.49
C ALA A 492 -1.31 -7.63 -43.77
N PHE A 493 -1.59 -8.23 -42.60
CA PHE A 493 -0.73 -9.26 -42.01
C PHE A 493 -0.65 -10.53 -42.87
N GLU A 494 -1.64 -10.80 -43.71
CA GLU A 494 -1.65 -12.00 -44.57
C GLU A 494 -0.72 -11.87 -45.79
N GLN A 495 -0.17 -10.68 -46.05
CA GLN A 495 0.84 -10.51 -47.11
C GLN A 495 2.13 -11.29 -46.75
N PRO A 496 2.75 -12.04 -47.68
CA PRO A 496 3.85 -12.96 -47.37
C PRO A 496 5.01 -12.35 -46.57
N GLU A 497 5.43 -11.14 -46.94
CA GLU A 497 6.50 -10.41 -46.29
C GLU A 497 6.13 -9.98 -44.86
N ASN A 498 4.91 -9.48 -44.67
CA ASN A 498 4.40 -9.06 -43.36
C ASN A 498 4.21 -10.27 -42.44
N LEU A 499 3.73 -11.37 -42.99
CA LEU A 499 3.51 -12.61 -42.26
C LEU A 499 4.83 -13.22 -41.75
N GLY A 500 5.88 -13.16 -42.57
CA GLY A 500 7.24 -13.56 -42.17
C GLY A 500 7.76 -12.72 -41.00
N GLN A 501 7.55 -11.41 -41.03
CA GLN A 501 7.95 -10.51 -39.94
C GLN A 501 7.13 -10.72 -38.66
N LEU A 502 5.82 -10.98 -38.79
CA LEU A 502 4.94 -11.33 -37.66
C LEU A 502 5.42 -12.63 -36.98
N LEU A 503 5.71 -13.66 -37.77
CA LEU A 503 6.24 -14.92 -37.27
C LEU A 503 7.56 -14.72 -36.52
N ALA A 504 8.49 -13.94 -37.09
CA ALA A 504 9.76 -13.63 -36.44
C ALA A 504 9.56 -12.93 -35.08
N ALA A 505 8.62 -11.97 -35.01
CA ALA A 505 8.32 -11.23 -33.78
C ALA A 505 7.64 -12.09 -32.70
N LEU A 506 6.91 -13.14 -33.09
CA LEU A 506 6.16 -14.02 -32.18
C LEU A 506 6.92 -15.30 -31.79
N LYS A 507 8.02 -15.63 -32.47
CA LYS A 507 8.75 -16.91 -32.27
C LYS A 507 9.23 -17.15 -30.84
N GLU A 508 9.57 -16.08 -30.11
CA GLU A 508 10.06 -16.15 -28.72
C GLU A 508 8.96 -15.88 -27.69
N GLN A 509 7.71 -15.69 -28.13
CA GLN A 509 6.58 -15.51 -27.23
C GLN A 509 6.04 -16.86 -26.75
N PRO A 510 5.55 -16.94 -25.49
CA PRO A 510 4.78 -18.09 -25.03
C PRO A 510 3.56 -18.35 -25.92
N ASP A 511 3.13 -19.61 -26.00
CA ASP A 511 2.01 -20.05 -26.83
C ASP A 511 0.71 -19.26 -26.57
N TYR A 512 0.38 -18.99 -25.31
CA TYR A 512 -0.79 -18.20 -24.92
C TYR A 512 -0.73 -16.75 -25.44
N ASN A 513 0.46 -16.14 -25.50
CA ASN A 513 0.65 -14.81 -26.08
C ASN A 513 0.47 -14.84 -27.60
N VAL A 514 0.97 -15.89 -28.25
CA VAL A 514 0.80 -16.08 -29.69
C VAL A 514 -0.69 -16.28 -30.02
N GLU A 515 -1.39 -17.14 -29.27
CA GLU A 515 -2.83 -17.35 -29.42
C GLU A 515 -3.62 -16.06 -29.21
N HIS A 516 -3.26 -15.27 -28.19
CA HIS A 516 -3.86 -13.96 -27.93
C HIS A 516 -3.72 -13.01 -29.13
N VAL A 517 -2.50 -12.85 -29.67
CA VAL A 517 -2.27 -12.00 -30.85
C VAL A 517 -3.04 -12.52 -32.06
N ILE A 518 -3.10 -13.84 -32.26
CA ILE A 518 -3.90 -14.45 -33.33
C ILE A 518 -5.38 -14.14 -33.17
N ALA A 519 -5.92 -14.20 -31.96
CA ALA A 519 -7.31 -13.86 -31.69
C ALA A 519 -7.60 -12.38 -32.01
N LEU A 520 -6.66 -11.47 -31.74
CA LEU A 520 -6.82 -10.06 -32.09
C LEU A 520 -6.70 -9.77 -33.59
N ILE A 521 -5.89 -10.54 -34.34
CA ILE A 521 -5.72 -10.34 -35.80
C ILE A 521 -6.82 -11.05 -36.59
N TRP A 522 -7.09 -12.32 -36.32
CA TRP A 522 -8.01 -13.16 -37.10
C TRP A 522 -9.38 -13.35 -36.44
N GLY A 523 -9.53 -12.95 -35.18
CA GLY A 523 -10.75 -13.14 -34.39
C GLY A 523 -10.80 -14.46 -33.63
N SER A 524 -10.07 -15.49 -34.07
CA SER A 524 -9.83 -16.72 -33.31
C SER A 524 -8.76 -17.60 -33.96
N LYS A 525 -8.21 -18.55 -33.19
CA LYS A 525 -7.33 -19.62 -33.69
C LYS A 525 -7.99 -20.45 -34.79
N GLN A 526 -9.29 -20.75 -34.68
CA GLN A 526 -10.02 -21.51 -35.70
C GLN A 526 -10.10 -20.74 -37.03
N LYS A 527 -10.29 -19.42 -37.00
CA LYS A 527 -10.32 -18.60 -38.21
C LYS A 527 -8.97 -18.57 -38.92
N LEU A 528 -7.86 -18.50 -38.17
CA LEU A 528 -6.52 -18.66 -38.74
C LEU A 528 -6.34 -20.07 -39.34
N ALA A 529 -6.79 -21.12 -38.66
CA ALA A 529 -6.73 -22.50 -39.17
C ALA A 529 -7.50 -22.68 -40.49
N THR A 530 -8.64 -22.01 -40.64
CA THR A 530 -9.38 -21.99 -41.92
C THR A 530 -8.61 -21.23 -43.00
N ALA A 531 -7.98 -20.10 -42.67
CA ALA A 531 -7.15 -19.36 -43.62
C ALA A 531 -5.94 -20.19 -44.10
N ALA A 532 -5.29 -20.92 -43.19
CA ALA A 532 -4.12 -21.75 -43.48
C ALA A 532 -4.41 -23.02 -44.32
N LYS A 533 -5.69 -23.37 -44.51
CA LYS A 533 -6.14 -24.52 -45.33
C LYS A 533 -6.46 -24.16 -46.79
N LYS A 534 -6.45 -22.86 -47.14
CA LYS A 534 -6.69 -22.43 -48.52
C LYS A 534 -5.56 -22.93 -49.43
N LYS A 535 -5.90 -23.25 -50.69
CA LYS A 535 -4.98 -23.86 -51.66
C LYS A 535 -3.69 -23.06 -51.88
N ASP A 536 -3.79 -21.73 -51.81
CA ASP A 536 -2.69 -20.78 -52.03
C ASP A 536 -2.26 -20.08 -50.72
N ALA A 537 -2.54 -20.68 -49.56
CA ALA A 537 -2.18 -20.11 -48.26
C ALA A 537 -0.64 -20.09 -48.07
N PRO A 538 -0.06 -18.96 -47.62
CA PRO A 538 1.36 -18.92 -47.28
C PRO A 538 1.72 -19.95 -46.20
N PRO A 539 2.85 -20.69 -46.33
CA PRO A 539 3.28 -21.67 -45.33
C PRO A 539 3.46 -21.10 -43.92
N ALA A 540 3.76 -19.80 -43.82
CA ALA A 540 3.91 -19.11 -42.54
C ALA A 540 2.61 -19.08 -41.69
N LEU A 541 1.42 -19.22 -42.29
CA LEU A 541 0.16 -19.34 -41.52
C LEU A 541 0.12 -20.65 -40.71
N GLN A 542 0.62 -21.75 -41.26
CA GLN A 542 0.74 -23.02 -40.55
C GLN A 542 1.80 -22.95 -39.44
N GLN A 543 2.88 -22.20 -39.68
CA GLN A 543 3.92 -21.99 -38.67
C GLN A 543 3.39 -21.16 -37.47
N LEU A 544 2.59 -20.12 -37.73
CA LEU A 544 1.92 -19.36 -36.65
C LEU A 544 0.96 -20.23 -35.84
N LEU A 545 0.19 -21.11 -36.48
CA LEU A 545 -0.67 -22.06 -35.76
C LEU A 545 0.12 -23.00 -34.86
N ALA A 546 1.29 -23.45 -35.32
CA ALA A 546 2.17 -24.31 -34.53
C ALA A 546 2.78 -23.59 -33.32
N LEU A 547 3.04 -22.28 -33.43
CA LEU A 547 3.52 -21.45 -32.31
C LEU A 547 2.44 -21.22 -31.24
N ALA A 548 1.16 -21.19 -31.61
CA ALA A 548 0.03 -20.95 -30.72
C ALA A 548 -0.39 -22.18 -29.88
N GLY A 549 0.51 -23.16 -29.70
CA GLY A 549 0.22 -24.42 -29.02
C GLY A 549 -0.79 -25.30 -29.77
N LYS A 550 -1.13 -26.47 -29.22
CA LYS A 550 -2.20 -27.33 -29.75
C LYS A 550 -3.56 -26.80 -29.36
#